data_AF-A0A8J2TS50-F1
#
_entry.id   AF-A0A8J2TS50-F1
#
_cell.length_a   1.000
_cell.length_b   1.000
_cell.length_c   1.000
_cell.angle_alpha   90.00
_cell.angle_beta   90.00
_cell.angle_gamma   90.00
#
_symmetry.space_group_name_H-M   'P 1'
#
loop_
_entity.id
_entity.type
_entity.pdbx_description
1 polymer ?
#
loop_
_entity_poly.entity_id
_entity_poly.type
_entity_poly.pdbx_seq_one_letter_code
_entity_poly.pdbx_strand_id
1 'polypeptide(L)'
;MKIIRIFFLLLILSSCNNQKNSTVEKKTEKSVKQSIEIQTESAYEKYMSGKVESFDWNLVFNKAEKYRTVSTKHSEHDKIPNDFLDFSKKFISDSLFQKQHIDFNNLIAVIGSCDETFVLNDENWVFDNWEFVTYLGIDEEVENTFYFSDSVFFCQYILKEVGTYRILGFEKKDNEWFLTLYDVNDC
;
A
#
# COMPACT_ATOMS: atom_id res chain seq x y z
N MET A 1 -34.45 35.89 38.66
CA MET A 1 -35.10 35.01 39.67
C MET A 1 -34.92 33.56 39.26
N LYS A 2 -34.76 32.69 40.27
CA LYS A 2 -34.50 31.22 40.23
C LYS A 2 -33.04 30.83 40.00
N ILE A 3 -32.38 29.99 40.80
CA ILE A 3 -32.36 29.62 42.23
C ILE A 3 -31.10 28.74 42.32
N ILE A 4 -30.21 29.06 43.27
CA ILE A 4 -29.02 28.30 43.65
C ILE A 4 -29.43 27.10 44.51
N ARG A 5 -28.83 25.91 44.34
CA ARG A 5 -28.66 24.85 45.37
C ARG A 5 -27.43 24.00 45.01
N ILE A 6 -26.26 24.18 45.64
CA ILE A 6 -25.79 23.77 46.98
C ILE A 6 -25.47 22.26 47.10
N PHE A 7 -24.17 22.05 47.38
CA PHE A 7 -23.44 20.89 47.91
C PHE A 7 -24.22 19.94 48.83
N PHE A 8 -23.86 18.65 48.79
CA PHE A 8 -23.73 17.84 50.01
C PHE A 8 -22.56 16.86 49.91
N LEU A 9 -21.50 17.18 50.67
CA LEU A 9 -20.49 16.26 51.17
C LEU A 9 -21.12 15.46 52.32
N LEU A 10 -21.02 14.14 52.30
CA LEU A 10 -21.18 13.31 53.49
C LEU A 10 -19.93 12.44 53.67
N LEU A 11 -19.09 12.91 54.58
CA LEU A 11 -18.10 12.13 55.30
C LEU A 11 -18.82 11.02 56.08
N ILE A 12 -18.45 9.77 55.82
CA ILE A 12 -18.61 8.70 56.82
C ILE A 12 -17.21 8.33 57.29
N LEU A 13 -16.86 8.90 58.44
CA LEU A 13 -15.82 8.38 59.31
C LEU A 13 -16.37 7.13 59.99
N SER A 14 -15.78 5.98 59.68
CA SER A 14 -15.85 4.78 60.52
C SER A 14 -14.44 4.27 60.75
N SER A 15 -13.82 4.81 61.80
CA SER A 15 -12.66 4.17 62.44
C SER A 15 -13.16 2.97 63.25
N CYS A 16 -12.55 1.80 63.04
CA CYS A 16 -12.33 0.80 64.09
C CYS A 16 -11.27 -0.23 63.66
N ASN A 17 -10.04 0.10 64.02
CA ASN A 17 -8.97 -0.68 64.66
C ASN A 17 -8.86 -2.23 64.54
N ASN A 18 -7.58 -2.62 64.37
CA ASN A 18 -6.84 -3.84 64.80
C ASN A 18 -6.88 -5.16 63.99
N GLN A 19 -5.78 -5.32 63.25
CA GLN A 19 -4.86 -6.47 63.19
C GLN A 19 -5.41 -7.90 63.41
N LYS A 20 -5.35 -8.71 62.35
CA LYS A 20 -4.86 -10.10 62.38
C LYS A 20 -4.19 -10.43 61.05
N ASN A 21 -2.99 -10.98 61.13
CA ASN A 21 -2.18 -11.44 60.00
C ASN A 21 -2.88 -12.54 59.19
N SER A 22 -2.87 -12.43 57.87
CA SER A 22 -2.77 -13.59 56.97
C SER A 22 -2.28 -13.15 55.59
N THR A 23 -1.08 -13.60 55.24
CA THR A 23 -0.41 -13.54 53.95
C THR A 23 -1.23 -14.23 52.87
N VAL A 24 -1.67 -13.50 51.84
CA VAL A 24 -1.81 -14.00 50.46
C VAL A 24 -1.54 -12.84 49.50
N GLU A 25 -0.38 -12.86 48.85
CA GLU A 25 -0.10 -12.01 47.71
C GLU A 25 -1.00 -12.42 46.52
N LYS A 26 -1.72 -11.47 45.92
CA LYS A 26 -2.04 -11.53 44.49
C LYS A 26 -2.16 -10.15 43.86
N LYS A 27 -1.06 -9.83 43.18
CA LYS A 27 -0.78 -8.85 42.13
C LYS A 27 -1.98 -8.09 41.56
N THR A 28 -1.94 -6.76 41.69
CA THR A 28 -2.69 -5.81 40.87
C THR A 28 -2.06 -5.78 39.47
N GLU A 29 -2.82 -6.17 38.45
CA GLU A 29 -2.44 -6.01 37.05
C GLU A 29 -2.30 -4.52 36.72
N LYS A 30 -1.05 -4.05 36.60
CA LYS A 30 -0.76 -2.86 35.80
C LYS A 30 -0.97 -3.25 34.34
N SER A 31 -2.05 -2.78 33.74
CA SER A 31 -2.18 -2.70 32.28
C SER A 31 -1.09 -1.76 31.77
N VAL A 32 0.05 -2.34 31.41
CA VAL A 32 1.05 -1.68 30.57
C VAL A 32 0.48 -1.76 29.17
N LYS A 33 -0.05 -0.65 28.64
CA LYS A 33 -0.17 -0.48 27.19
C LYS A 33 1.23 -0.51 26.62
N GLN A 34 1.69 -1.69 26.26
CA GLN A 34 2.86 -1.86 25.42
C GLN A 34 2.42 -1.45 24.02
N SER A 35 2.70 -0.20 23.65
CA SER A 35 2.73 0.19 22.24
C SER A 35 3.81 -0.66 21.60
N ILE A 36 3.40 -1.75 20.95
CA ILE A 36 4.28 -2.49 20.06
C ILE A 36 4.46 -1.57 18.85
N GLU A 37 5.50 -0.75 18.90
CA GLU A 37 6.06 -0.12 17.71
C GLU A 37 6.70 -1.26 16.93
N ILE A 38 5.92 -1.90 16.07
CA ILE A 38 6.42 -2.90 15.14
C ILE A 38 7.23 -2.12 14.11
N GLN A 39 8.53 -1.94 14.36
CA GLN A 39 9.50 -1.70 13.30
C GLN A 39 9.63 -3.01 12.52
N THR A 40 8.64 -3.30 11.68
CA THR A 40 8.82 -4.25 10.58
C THR A 40 9.65 -3.54 9.55
N GLU A 41 10.96 -3.76 9.60
CA GLU A 41 11.85 -3.53 8.46
C GLU A 41 11.14 -4.17 7.25
N SER A 42 10.74 -3.33 6.29
CA SER A 42 9.89 -3.75 5.19
C SER A 42 10.65 -4.80 4.39
N ALA A 43 9.95 -5.78 3.81
CA ALA A 43 10.62 -6.76 2.95
C ALA A 43 11.34 -6.07 1.76
N TYR A 44 10.95 -4.84 1.42
CA TYR A 44 11.63 -3.97 0.48
C TYR A 44 13.01 -3.48 0.99
N GLU A 45 13.11 -3.01 2.23
CA GLU A 45 14.41 -2.66 2.85
C GLU A 45 15.33 -3.88 2.92
N LYS A 46 14.78 -5.06 3.19
CA LYS A 46 15.54 -6.32 3.17
C LYS A 46 16.03 -6.67 1.77
N TYR A 47 15.18 -6.49 0.75
CA TYR A 47 15.54 -6.67 -0.66
C TYR A 47 16.67 -5.72 -1.07
N MET A 48 16.53 -4.41 -0.83
CA MET A 48 17.57 -3.42 -1.13
C MET A 48 18.88 -3.67 -0.38
N SER A 49 18.81 -4.29 0.81
CA SER A 49 19.99 -4.69 1.57
C SER A 49 20.63 -6.02 1.14
N GLY A 50 20.11 -6.68 0.10
CA GLY A 50 20.61 -7.97 -0.40
C GLY A 50 20.38 -9.16 0.54
N LYS A 51 19.49 -9.01 1.54
CA LYS A 51 19.21 -10.04 2.56
C LYS A 51 18.20 -11.11 2.09
N VAL A 52 17.75 -11.07 0.83
CA VAL A 52 16.82 -12.05 0.26
C VAL A 52 17.46 -12.64 -1.00
N GLU A 53 17.56 -13.97 -1.05
CA GLU A 53 18.27 -14.70 -2.12
C GLU A 53 17.43 -14.88 -3.41
N SER A 54 16.13 -14.60 -3.36
CA SER A 54 15.18 -14.65 -4.48
C SER A 54 14.13 -13.55 -4.37
N PHE A 55 13.46 -13.21 -5.48
CA PHE A 55 12.38 -12.22 -5.45
C PHE A 55 11.20 -12.75 -4.63
N ASP A 56 10.88 -12.05 -3.54
CA ASP A 56 9.76 -12.41 -2.68
C ASP A 56 8.46 -11.96 -3.34
N TRP A 57 7.76 -12.84 -4.04
CA TRP A 57 6.45 -12.55 -4.64
C TRP A 57 5.44 -11.97 -3.64
N ASN A 58 5.59 -12.24 -2.33
CA ASN A 58 4.76 -11.61 -1.32
C ASN A 58 4.90 -10.09 -1.32
N LEU A 59 6.02 -9.53 -1.77
CA LEU A 59 6.23 -8.08 -1.90
C LEU A 59 5.28 -7.45 -2.91
N VAL A 60 5.15 -8.03 -4.10
CA VAL A 60 4.20 -7.58 -5.13
C VAL A 60 2.79 -7.67 -4.59
N PHE A 61 2.42 -8.84 -4.05
CA PHE A 61 1.06 -9.06 -3.54
C PHE A 61 0.72 -8.14 -2.37
N ASN A 62 1.62 -7.95 -1.41
CA ASN A 62 1.39 -7.06 -0.27
C ASN A 62 1.22 -5.61 -0.70
N LYS A 63 1.99 -5.13 -1.69
CA LYS A 63 1.86 -3.78 -2.22
C LYS A 63 0.57 -3.60 -3.03
N ALA A 64 0.23 -4.58 -3.85
CA ALA A 64 -1.05 -4.62 -4.57
C ALA A 64 -2.25 -4.62 -3.60
N GLU A 65 -2.23 -5.44 -2.55
CA GLU A 65 -3.27 -5.47 -1.51
C GLU A 65 -3.38 -4.14 -0.76
N LYS A 66 -2.25 -3.50 -0.44
CA LYS A 66 -2.24 -2.14 0.14
C LYS A 66 -2.98 -1.18 -0.78
N TYR A 67 -2.69 -1.20 -2.08
CA TYR A 67 -3.38 -0.35 -3.05
C TYR A 67 -4.88 -0.65 -3.11
N ARG A 68 -5.29 -1.91 -3.23
CA ARG A 68 -6.70 -2.33 -3.22
C ARG A 68 -7.44 -1.84 -1.96
N THR A 69 -6.77 -1.81 -0.81
CA THR A 69 -7.38 -1.41 0.47
C THR A 69 -7.57 0.11 0.59
N VAL A 70 -6.68 0.91 0.01
CA VAL A 70 -6.72 2.38 0.12
C VAL A 70 -7.42 3.07 -1.06
N SER A 71 -7.95 2.31 -2.01
CA SER A 71 -8.54 2.83 -3.23
C SER A 71 -9.87 2.15 -3.58
N THR A 72 -10.69 2.85 -4.35
CA THR A 72 -12.02 2.36 -4.75
C THR A 72 -11.90 1.63 -6.08
N LYS A 73 -12.53 0.46 -6.18
CA LYS A 73 -12.58 -0.32 -7.42
C LYS A 73 -13.50 0.34 -8.43
N HIS A 74 -13.00 0.48 -9.65
CA HIS A 74 -13.70 1.03 -10.81
C HIS A 74 -13.46 0.14 -12.03
N SER A 75 -14.35 0.27 -13.01
CA SER A 75 -14.21 -0.41 -14.29
C SER A 75 -14.54 0.47 -15.49
N GLU A 76 -15.13 1.63 -15.27
CA GLU A 76 -15.56 2.56 -16.30
C GLU A 76 -14.47 3.61 -16.54
N HIS A 77 -13.91 3.68 -17.76
CA HIS A 77 -12.80 4.59 -18.10
C HIS A 77 -13.06 6.06 -17.73
N ASP A 78 -14.31 6.52 -17.77
CA ASP A 78 -14.71 7.88 -17.39
C ASP A 78 -14.43 8.20 -15.90
N LYS A 79 -14.15 7.18 -15.08
CA LYS A 79 -13.76 7.33 -13.67
C LYS A 79 -12.26 7.53 -13.47
N ILE A 80 -11.43 7.37 -14.51
CA ILE A 80 -10.01 7.66 -14.39
C ILE A 80 -9.82 9.18 -14.29
N PRO A 81 -9.11 9.69 -13.28
CA PRO A 81 -8.87 11.12 -13.14
C PRO A 81 -8.10 11.71 -14.31
N ASN A 82 -8.49 12.91 -14.74
CA ASN A 82 -7.85 13.60 -15.85
C ASN A 82 -6.36 13.88 -15.61
N ASP A 83 -5.96 14.19 -14.37
CA ASP A 83 -4.56 14.45 -14.05
C ASP A 83 -3.70 13.19 -14.22
N PHE A 84 -4.23 12.01 -13.85
CA PHE A 84 -3.56 10.75 -14.12
C PHE A 84 -3.53 10.43 -15.62
N LEU A 85 -4.62 10.68 -16.36
CA LEU A 85 -4.66 10.48 -17.81
C LEU A 85 -3.66 11.37 -18.56
N ASP A 86 -3.46 12.61 -18.12
CA ASP A 86 -2.50 13.51 -18.74
C ASP A 86 -1.06 13.14 -18.37
N PHE A 87 -0.82 12.71 -17.13
CA PHE A 87 0.44 12.11 -16.72
C PHE A 87 0.78 10.86 -17.57
N SER A 88 -0.17 9.92 -17.69
CA SER A 88 0.08 8.63 -18.33
C SER A 88 0.45 8.79 -19.81
N LYS A 89 -0.25 9.66 -20.54
CA LYS A 89 0.09 9.99 -21.94
C LYS A 89 1.55 10.42 -22.10
N LYS A 90 2.06 11.24 -21.18
CA LYS A 90 3.45 11.70 -21.21
C LYS A 90 4.41 10.60 -20.77
N PHE A 91 4.05 9.86 -19.71
CA PHE A 91 4.82 8.74 -19.19
C PHE A 91 5.09 7.65 -20.24
N ILE A 92 4.14 7.38 -21.12
CA ILE A 92 4.27 6.32 -22.14
C ILE A 92 4.88 6.78 -23.47
N SER A 93 5.10 8.08 -23.65
CA SER A 93 5.60 8.65 -24.91
C SER A 93 6.99 9.29 -24.81
N ASP A 94 7.49 9.51 -23.60
CA ASP A 94 8.79 10.14 -23.35
C ASP A 94 9.60 9.29 -22.37
N SER A 95 10.68 8.68 -22.86
CA SER A 95 11.51 7.77 -22.06
C SER A 95 12.29 8.48 -20.96
N LEU A 96 12.65 9.76 -21.13
CA LEU A 96 13.29 10.55 -20.09
C LEU A 96 12.28 10.90 -19.00
N PHE A 97 11.09 11.34 -19.40
CA PHE A 97 10.01 11.64 -18.45
C PHE A 97 9.59 10.38 -17.68
N GLN A 98 9.47 9.24 -18.36
CA GLN A 98 9.23 7.94 -17.73
C GLN A 98 10.26 7.66 -16.64
N LYS A 99 11.55 7.72 -16.98
CA LYS A 99 12.63 7.43 -16.02
C LYS A 99 12.63 8.39 -14.82
N GLN A 100 12.26 9.65 -15.02
CA GLN A 100 12.13 10.65 -13.94
C GLN A 100 10.92 10.42 -13.02
N HIS A 101 9.88 9.75 -13.52
CA HIS A 101 8.65 9.47 -12.78
C HIS A 101 8.55 8.01 -12.34
N ILE A 102 9.68 7.33 -12.24
CA ILE A 102 9.81 6.07 -11.53
C ILE A 102 10.50 6.38 -10.21
N ASP A 103 9.84 6.03 -9.10
CA ASP A 103 10.47 6.12 -7.80
C ASP A 103 11.27 4.85 -7.54
N PHE A 104 12.48 4.79 -8.10
CA PHE A 104 13.39 3.65 -7.93
C PHE A 104 13.72 3.33 -6.47
N ASN A 105 13.61 4.31 -5.56
CA ASN A 105 13.80 4.09 -4.12
C ASN A 105 12.63 3.39 -3.46
N ASN A 106 11.47 3.27 -4.11
CA ASN A 106 10.30 2.54 -3.62
C ASN A 106 9.72 1.59 -4.67
N LEU A 107 10.43 1.36 -5.78
CA LEU A 107 9.94 0.57 -6.90
C LEU A 107 10.02 -0.91 -6.57
N ILE A 108 8.90 -1.60 -6.74
CA ILE A 108 8.88 -3.06 -6.83
C ILE A 108 8.60 -3.37 -8.29
N ALA A 109 9.63 -3.73 -9.06
CA ALA A 109 9.51 -3.96 -10.50
C ALA A 109 10.03 -5.34 -10.90
N VAL A 110 9.15 -6.21 -11.41
CA VAL A 110 9.47 -7.60 -11.76
C VAL A 110 8.89 -7.99 -13.10
N ILE A 111 9.66 -8.79 -13.83
CA ILE A 111 9.23 -9.49 -15.03
C ILE A 111 9.42 -10.99 -14.77
N GLY A 112 8.32 -11.72 -14.67
CA GLY A 112 8.29 -13.18 -14.68
C GLY A 112 8.12 -13.70 -16.12
N SER A 113 8.90 -14.72 -16.46
CA SER A 113 8.67 -15.61 -17.60
C SER A 113 8.47 -17.04 -17.09
N CYS A 114 8.14 -17.98 -17.99
CA CYS A 114 7.93 -19.39 -17.63
C CYS A 114 9.05 -19.99 -16.76
N ASP A 115 10.31 -19.60 -17.02
CA ASP A 115 11.49 -20.22 -16.40
C ASP A 115 12.34 -19.23 -15.58
N GLU A 116 12.12 -17.92 -15.73
CA GLU A 116 13.01 -16.89 -15.19
C GLU A 116 12.25 -15.72 -14.54
N THR A 117 12.91 -15.01 -13.63
CA THR A 117 12.36 -13.81 -12.98
C THR A 117 13.44 -12.74 -12.96
N PHE A 118 13.12 -11.57 -13.53
CA PHE A 118 14.00 -10.42 -13.60
C PHE A 118 13.47 -9.32 -12.68
N VAL A 119 14.35 -8.71 -11.89
CA VAL A 119 14.01 -7.55 -11.07
C VAL A 119 14.60 -6.30 -11.69
N LEU A 120 13.76 -5.28 -11.89
CA LEU A 120 14.16 -4.02 -12.51
C LEU A 120 14.52 -2.96 -11.46
N ASN A 121 15.53 -2.16 -11.79
CA ASN A 121 16.05 -1.03 -11.04
C ASN A 121 16.48 0.10 -12.00
N ASP A 122 17.09 1.16 -11.51
CA ASP A 122 17.48 2.33 -12.30
C ASP A 122 18.58 2.05 -13.34
N GLU A 123 19.43 1.05 -13.08
CA GLU A 123 20.52 0.62 -13.95
C GLU A 123 20.04 -0.21 -15.14
N ASN A 124 19.02 -1.05 -14.93
CA ASN A 124 18.53 -2.00 -15.93
C ASN A 124 17.11 -1.71 -16.47
N TRP A 125 16.47 -0.62 -16.03
CA TRP A 125 15.15 -0.22 -16.54
C TRP A 125 15.18 0.01 -18.05
N VAL A 126 14.25 -0.64 -18.75
CA VAL A 126 14.01 -0.45 -20.18
C VAL A 126 12.71 0.32 -20.34
N PHE A 127 12.71 1.29 -21.26
CA PHE A 127 11.52 2.05 -21.60
C PHE A 127 10.38 1.10 -22.04
N ASP A 128 9.21 1.25 -21.43
CA ASP A 128 7.99 0.54 -21.80
C ASP A 128 6.92 1.54 -22.23
N ASN A 129 6.45 1.41 -23.48
CA ASN A 129 5.47 2.30 -24.09
C ASN A 129 4.03 1.99 -23.66
N TRP A 130 3.82 0.98 -22.80
CA TRP A 130 2.55 0.70 -22.11
C TRP A 130 1.33 0.85 -23.02
N GLU A 131 1.37 0.15 -24.16
CA GLU A 131 0.28 0.22 -25.15
C GLU A 131 -1.10 -0.06 -24.51
N PHE A 132 -1.14 -0.80 -23.40
CA PHE A 132 -2.35 -1.04 -22.59
C PHE A 132 -3.07 0.23 -22.10
N VAL A 133 -2.39 1.37 -21.92
CA VAL A 133 -3.04 2.63 -21.48
C VAL A 133 -4.08 3.09 -22.50
N THR A 134 -3.88 2.76 -23.79
CA THR A 134 -4.87 3.01 -24.85
C THR A 134 -6.12 2.13 -24.73
N TYR A 135 -6.01 1.01 -24.00
CA TYR A 135 -7.06 0.02 -23.76
C TYR A 135 -7.61 0.06 -22.33
N LEU A 136 -7.28 1.08 -21.52
CA LEU A 136 -7.90 1.25 -20.20
C LEU A 136 -9.42 1.41 -20.39
N GLY A 137 -10.17 0.38 -20.07
CA GLY A 137 -11.61 0.28 -20.33
C GLY A 137 -12.02 -1.19 -20.37
N ILE A 138 -13.27 -1.50 -20.08
CA ILE A 138 -13.79 -2.86 -20.34
C ILE A 138 -14.01 -2.96 -21.85
N ASP A 139 -13.13 -3.68 -22.52
CA ASP A 139 -13.38 -4.27 -23.84
C ASP A 139 -13.54 -5.79 -23.66
N GLU A 140 -14.28 -6.48 -24.53
CA GLU A 140 -14.51 -7.93 -24.44
C GLU A 140 -13.18 -8.73 -24.41
N GLU A 141 -12.11 -8.13 -24.93
CA GLU A 141 -10.76 -8.68 -25.05
C GLU A 141 -9.90 -8.48 -23.79
N VAL A 142 -10.21 -7.51 -22.92
CA VAL A 142 -9.38 -7.15 -21.76
C VAL A 142 -10.21 -7.04 -20.47
N GLU A 143 -9.98 -7.95 -19.53
CA GLU A 143 -10.52 -7.84 -18.17
C GLU A 143 -9.69 -6.85 -17.36
N ASN A 144 -10.06 -5.57 -17.44
CA ASN A 144 -9.43 -4.49 -16.70
C ASN A 144 -10.20 -4.21 -15.40
N THR A 145 -9.51 -4.31 -14.26
CA THR A 145 -9.96 -3.65 -13.03
C THR A 145 -8.91 -2.65 -12.59
N PHE A 146 -9.34 -1.42 -12.34
CA PHE A 146 -8.47 -0.40 -11.77
C PHE A 146 -9.08 0.11 -10.48
N TYR A 147 -8.21 0.61 -9.62
CA TYR A 147 -8.53 1.11 -8.31
C TYR A 147 -7.91 2.49 -8.17
N PHE A 148 -8.71 3.42 -7.65
CA PHE A 148 -8.30 4.82 -7.57
C PHE A 148 -8.58 5.46 -6.20
N SER A 149 -7.66 6.33 -5.77
CA SER A 149 -7.79 7.28 -4.66
C SER A 149 -6.98 8.54 -4.99
N ASP A 150 -7.13 9.61 -4.22
CA ASP A 150 -6.40 10.87 -4.43
C ASP A 150 -4.86 10.72 -4.56
N SER A 151 -4.29 9.65 -3.98
CA SER A 151 -2.84 9.40 -3.96
C SER A 151 -2.40 8.09 -4.59
N VAL A 152 -3.32 7.25 -5.09
CA VAL A 152 -2.97 5.93 -5.66
C VAL A 152 -3.79 5.67 -6.91
N PHE A 153 -3.11 5.26 -7.98
CA PHE A 153 -3.72 4.56 -9.11
C PHE A 153 -3.14 3.15 -9.17
N PHE A 154 -3.99 2.14 -9.27
CA PHE A 154 -3.58 0.75 -9.33
C PHE A 154 -4.42 0.02 -10.37
N CYS A 155 -3.79 -0.76 -11.24
CA CYS A 155 -4.51 -1.59 -12.19
C CYS A 155 -3.92 -2.99 -12.27
N GLN A 156 -4.81 -3.94 -12.53
CA GLN A 156 -4.49 -5.32 -12.78
C GLN A 156 -5.26 -5.74 -14.03
N TYR A 157 -4.55 -6.34 -14.99
CA TYR A 157 -5.17 -6.78 -16.23
C TYR A 157 -4.53 -8.04 -16.79
N ILE A 158 -5.31 -8.74 -17.60
CA ILE A 158 -4.91 -9.92 -18.35
C ILE A 158 -5.13 -9.64 -19.83
N LEU A 159 -4.08 -9.71 -20.63
CA LEU A 159 -4.18 -9.73 -22.09
C LEU A 159 -4.43 -11.17 -22.52
N LYS A 160 -5.70 -11.52 -22.75
CA LYS A 160 -6.13 -12.90 -23.01
C LYS A 160 -5.46 -13.52 -24.24
N GLU A 161 -5.17 -12.73 -25.27
CA GLU A 161 -4.58 -13.21 -26.52
C GLU A 161 -3.17 -13.77 -26.35
N VAL A 162 -2.40 -13.20 -25.42
CA VAL A 162 -0.96 -13.48 -25.24
C VAL A 162 -0.63 -14.08 -23.88
N GLY A 163 -1.62 -14.33 -23.02
CA GLY A 163 -1.41 -14.92 -21.69
C GLY A 163 -0.76 -13.99 -20.67
N THR A 164 -0.53 -12.72 -21.03
CA THR A 164 0.18 -11.76 -20.18
C THR A 164 -0.70 -11.27 -19.05
N TYR A 165 -0.20 -11.41 -17.83
CA TYR A 165 -0.75 -10.80 -16.63
C TYR A 165 0.11 -9.61 -16.22
N ARG A 166 -0.51 -8.44 -15.99
CA ARG A 166 0.21 -7.25 -15.52
C ARG A 166 -0.43 -6.66 -14.27
N ILE A 167 0.43 -6.17 -13.37
CA ILE A 167 0.06 -5.33 -12.24
C ILE A 167 0.87 -4.04 -12.29
N LEU A 168 0.18 -2.91 -12.23
CA LEU A 168 0.83 -1.60 -12.20
C LEU A 168 0.26 -0.76 -11.07
N GLY A 169 1.12 0.02 -10.43
CA GLY A 169 0.71 0.88 -9.33
C GLY A 169 1.55 2.15 -9.23
N PHE A 170 0.85 3.25 -9.01
CA PHE A 170 1.38 4.59 -8.96
C PHE A 170 1.00 5.24 -7.64
N GLU A 171 1.95 5.94 -7.05
CA GLU A 171 1.72 6.78 -5.88
C GLU A 171 1.91 8.24 -6.26
N LYS A 172 1.08 9.11 -5.71
CA LYS A 172 1.22 10.56 -5.87
C LYS A 172 2.12 11.12 -4.77
N LYS A 173 3.17 11.84 -5.15
CA LYS A 173 4.13 12.50 -4.25
C LYS A 173 4.29 13.95 -4.72
N ASP A 174 4.07 14.91 -3.82
CA ASP A 174 4.15 16.33 -4.15
C ASP A 174 3.33 16.74 -5.39
N ASN A 175 2.12 16.17 -5.53
CA ASN A 175 1.21 16.31 -6.67
C ASN A 175 1.68 15.72 -8.01
N GLU A 176 2.79 14.99 -8.04
CA GLU A 176 3.27 14.27 -9.21
C GLU A 176 3.08 12.76 -9.04
N TRP A 177 2.81 12.05 -10.14
CA TRP A 177 2.59 10.60 -10.13
C TRP A 177 3.89 9.86 -10.37
N PHE A 178 4.14 8.82 -9.57
CA PHE A 178 5.33 7.98 -9.69
C PHE A 178 4.97 6.51 -9.78
N LEU A 179 5.56 5.80 -10.74
CA LEU A 179 5.51 4.35 -10.79
C LEU A 179 6.26 3.77 -9.59
N THR A 180 5.61 2.86 -8.88
CA THR A 180 6.13 2.25 -7.65
C THR A 180 5.87 0.75 -7.57
N LEU A 181 4.99 0.21 -8.44
CA LEU A 181 4.75 -1.21 -8.61
C LEU A 181 4.64 -1.51 -10.10
N TYR A 182 5.46 -2.46 -10.56
CA TYR A 182 5.49 -2.94 -11.93
C TYR A 182 5.68 -4.46 -11.90
N ASP A 183 4.68 -5.22 -12.31
CA ASP A 183 4.76 -6.67 -12.39
C ASP A 183 4.23 -7.09 -13.76
N VAL A 184 5.03 -7.87 -14.48
CA VAL A 184 4.66 -8.43 -15.77
C VAL A 184 4.96 -9.91 -15.69
N ASN A 185 3.95 -10.74 -15.98
CA ASN A 185 4.12 -12.17 -16.04
C ASN A 185 3.64 -12.65 -17.42
N ASP A 186 4.60 -13.08 -18.23
CA ASP A 186 4.37 -13.62 -19.57
C ASP A 186 4.55 -15.15 -19.52
N CYS A 187 3.44 -15.89 -19.63
CA CYS A 187 3.39 -17.36 -19.65
C CYS A 187 2.39 -17.88 -20.67
#